data_AF-A0A847ZCY9-F1
#
_entry.id   AF-A0A847ZCY9-F1
#
_cell.length_a   1.000
_cell.length_b   1.000
_cell.length_c   1.000
_cell.angle_alpha   90.00
_cell.angle_beta   90.00
_cell.angle_gamma   90.00
#
_symmetry.space_group_name_H-M   'P 1'
#
loop_
_entity.id
_entity.type
_entity.pdbx_description
1 polymer ?
#
loop_
_entity_poly.entity_id
_entity_poly.type
_entity_poly.pdbx_seq_one_letter_code
_entity_poly.pdbx_strand_id
1 'polypeptide(L)'
;LDGEELAGAKQNRVLNTTILLKEHSETIIPVSCTEHGRWFYRSSKFEESGYIMSASLRSVKNASVHKNLKACNSFLSDQLAVWDGIADQARANRVDAPTGAMRDTLEAKQEDMDDFLTHFPMISGQNGLLVMVNGKVVGMDMVSRTEAFASLHPKLIKSYVMDALTEKPAKGKAASREKADAFLAAILECKENAFDSVGYGRDYRYEGQKIVGSALVHNSIVIHMAFFQITEAEKSGHMSSVNRRRAYRTNP
;
A
#
# COMPACT_ATOMS: atom_id res chain seq x y z
N LEU A 1 6.01 -2.21 8.73
CA LEU A 1 5.57 -3.01 7.56
C LEU A 1 5.70 -2.16 6.28
N ASP A 2 5.80 -2.78 5.09
CA ASP A 2 5.66 -2.07 3.81
C ASP A 2 4.44 -1.12 3.83
N GLY A 3 4.67 0.17 3.56
CA GLY A 3 3.61 1.17 3.44
C GLY A 3 3.15 1.77 4.77
N GLU A 4 3.63 1.30 5.92
CA GLU A 4 3.41 1.99 7.19
C GLU A 4 4.09 3.36 7.20
N GLU A 5 3.40 4.35 7.76
CA GLU A 5 3.89 5.71 7.89
C GLU A 5 4.57 5.96 9.25
N LEU A 6 5.71 6.64 9.16
CA LEU A 6 6.49 7.22 10.24
C LEU A 6 6.27 8.74 10.21
N ALA A 7 5.69 9.28 11.28
CA ALA A 7 5.43 10.71 11.40
C ALA A 7 6.58 11.42 12.14
N GLY A 8 6.87 12.66 11.74
CA GLY A 8 7.88 13.49 12.42
C GLY A 8 8.91 14.11 11.48
N ALA A 9 10.12 14.31 12.00
CA ALA A 9 11.26 14.94 11.29
C ALA A 9 10.85 16.20 10.51
N LYS A 10 11.40 16.39 9.30
CA LYS A 10 10.99 17.45 8.37
C LYS A 10 9.77 17.07 7.53
N GLN A 11 9.58 15.78 7.27
CA GLN A 11 8.53 15.22 6.43
C GLN A 11 8.15 13.85 6.98
N ASN A 12 6.86 13.50 6.91
CA ASN A 12 6.43 12.12 7.15
C ASN A 12 6.98 11.20 6.05
N ARG A 13 7.10 9.91 6.38
CA ARG A 13 7.72 8.91 5.51
C ARG A 13 6.98 7.58 5.57
N VAL A 14 6.92 6.84 4.47
CA VAL A 14 6.46 5.44 4.46
C VAL A 14 7.59 4.48 4.19
N LEU A 15 7.53 3.28 4.77
CA LEU A 15 8.51 2.23 4.50
C LEU A 15 8.36 1.70 3.07
N ASN A 16 9.48 1.56 2.36
CA ASN A 16 9.49 1.06 0.98
C ASN A 16 9.35 -0.46 0.89
N THR A 17 9.69 -1.17 1.95
CA THR A 17 9.55 -2.63 2.07
C THR A 17 9.30 -3.06 3.51
N THR A 18 8.85 -4.29 3.71
CA THR A 18 8.81 -4.93 5.03
C THR A 18 10.22 -5.39 5.41
N ILE A 19 10.62 -5.12 6.66
CA ILE A 19 11.95 -5.41 7.17
C ILE A 19 11.80 -6.19 8.47
N LEU A 20 12.44 -7.35 8.55
CA LEU A 20 12.63 -8.07 9.80
C LEU A 20 13.93 -7.55 10.43
N LEU A 21 13.83 -6.62 11.37
CA LEU A 21 14.98 -5.96 11.98
C LEU A 21 15.84 -6.95 12.79
N LYS A 22 17.16 -6.76 12.74
CA LYS A 22 18.10 -7.53 13.55
C LYS A 22 18.12 -6.98 14.97
N GLU A 23 18.21 -7.88 15.94
CA GLU A 23 18.36 -7.53 17.34
C GLU A 23 19.59 -6.65 17.57
N HIS A 24 19.47 -5.68 18.47
CA HIS A 24 20.57 -4.79 18.89
C HIS A 24 21.38 -4.18 17.73
N SER A 25 20.71 -3.81 16.64
CA SER A 25 21.35 -3.29 15.44
C SER A 25 20.90 -1.87 15.10
N GLU A 26 21.76 -1.14 14.40
CA GLU A 26 21.39 0.07 13.68
C GLU A 26 21.14 -0.29 12.22
N THR A 27 19.97 0.08 11.69
CA THR A 27 19.55 -0.28 10.34
C THR A 27 19.06 0.96 9.60
N ILE A 28 19.62 1.22 8.41
CA ILE A 28 19.14 2.28 7.52
C ILE A 28 17.89 1.78 6.79
N ILE A 29 16.73 2.35 7.13
CA ILE A 29 15.44 1.94 6.57
C ILE A 29 15.15 2.72 5.27
N PRO A 30 14.90 2.04 4.13
CA PRO A 30 14.48 2.68 2.90
C PRO A 30 13.05 3.19 3.01
N VAL A 31 12.86 4.44 2.63
CA VAL A 31 11.63 5.20 2.86
C VAL A 31 11.31 6.11 1.68
N SER A 32 10.05 6.51 1.56
CA SER A 32 9.59 7.57 0.66
C SER A 32 8.89 8.65 1.47
N CYS A 33 9.13 9.92 1.17
CA CYS A 33 8.45 11.02 1.85
C CYS A 33 6.96 11.05 1.47
N THR A 34 6.08 11.27 2.43
CA THR A 34 4.61 11.37 2.24
C THR A 34 4.06 12.76 2.52
N GLU A 35 4.92 13.75 2.58
CA GLU A 35 4.58 15.16 2.83
C GLU A 35 5.61 16.05 2.14
N HIS A 36 5.21 16.87 1.15
CA HIS A 36 6.17 17.64 0.33
C HIS A 36 6.22 19.14 0.68
N GLY A 37 5.19 19.67 1.35
CA GLY A 37 5.05 21.08 1.68
C GLY A 37 5.68 21.51 3.01
N ARG A 38 6.19 20.56 3.81
CA ARG A 38 6.85 20.84 5.09
C ARG A 38 8.35 20.57 5.01
N TRP A 39 9.17 21.55 5.43
CA TRP A 39 10.63 21.47 5.40
C TRP A 39 11.31 21.90 6.71
N PHE A 40 10.53 22.00 7.79
CA PHE A 40 11.01 22.30 9.13
C PHE A 40 10.74 21.12 10.09
N TYR A 41 11.58 20.97 11.10
CA TYR A 41 11.46 19.90 12.08
C TYR A 41 10.23 20.10 12.96
N ARG A 42 9.36 19.08 13.04
CA ARG A 42 8.36 18.96 14.12
C ARG A 42 8.91 18.22 15.34
N SER A 43 9.79 17.26 15.11
CA SER A 43 10.49 16.46 16.12
C SER A 43 11.82 15.96 15.56
N SER A 44 12.79 15.69 16.42
CA SER A 44 14.05 15.02 16.04
C SER A 44 13.90 13.51 15.87
N LYS A 45 12.75 12.95 16.26
CA LYS A 45 12.44 11.52 16.21
C LYS A 45 11.23 11.26 15.30
N PHE A 46 11.17 10.04 14.78
CA PHE A 46 9.98 9.49 14.16
C PHE A 46 9.15 8.73 15.18
N GLU A 47 7.83 8.80 15.01
CA GLU A 47 6.86 8.00 15.73
C GLU A 47 5.97 7.23 14.75
N GLU A 48 5.31 6.20 15.25
CA GLU A 48 4.28 5.50 14.49
C GLU A 48 3.08 6.45 14.26
N SER A 49 2.64 6.62 13.01
CA SER A 49 1.49 7.50 12.73
C SER A 49 0.13 6.82 12.94
N GLY A 50 0.11 5.49 13.05
CA GLY A 50 -1.10 4.67 13.09
C GLY A 50 -1.65 4.31 11.70
N TYR A 51 -1.03 4.78 10.62
CA TYR A 51 -1.53 4.64 9.26
C TYR A 51 -0.67 3.77 8.34
N ILE A 52 -1.35 3.10 7.40
CA ILE A 52 -0.74 2.41 6.25
C ILE A 52 -1.27 3.08 4.98
N MET A 53 -0.36 3.37 4.06
CA MET A 53 -0.67 3.92 2.74
C MET A 53 -1.71 3.07 2.01
N SER A 54 -2.60 3.66 1.21
CA SER A 54 -3.70 2.91 0.59
C SER A 54 -3.22 1.85 -0.41
N ALA A 55 -4.07 0.87 -0.73
CA ALA A 55 -3.70 -0.24 -1.60
C ALA A 55 -3.23 0.22 -2.99
N SER A 56 -3.91 1.21 -3.57
CA SER A 56 -3.55 1.82 -4.86
C SER A 56 -2.14 2.43 -4.82
N LEU A 57 -1.84 3.25 -3.80
CA LEU A 57 -0.52 3.84 -3.61
C LEU A 57 0.56 2.79 -3.30
N ARG A 58 0.21 1.74 -2.52
CA ARG A 58 1.13 0.63 -2.22
C ARG A 58 1.52 -0.10 -3.49
N SER A 59 0.58 -0.29 -4.41
CA SER A 59 0.87 -0.91 -5.71
C SER A 59 1.86 -0.09 -6.55
N VAL A 60 1.68 1.24 -6.63
CA VAL A 60 2.58 2.16 -7.35
C VAL A 60 3.99 2.11 -6.75
N LYS A 61 4.08 2.23 -5.42
CA LYS A 61 5.36 2.16 -4.70
C LYS A 61 6.03 0.80 -4.89
N ASN A 62 5.28 -0.29 -4.77
CA ASN A 62 5.81 -1.65 -4.90
C ASN A 62 6.39 -1.89 -6.30
N ALA A 63 5.67 -1.51 -7.35
CA ALA A 63 6.12 -1.61 -8.74
C ALA A 63 7.40 -0.79 -8.98
N SER A 64 7.45 0.45 -8.47
CA SER A 64 8.63 1.31 -8.61
C SER A 64 9.83 0.78 -7.84
N VAL A 65 9.65 0.26 -6.63
CA VAL A 65 10.72 -0.37 -5.84
C VAL A 65 11.27 -1.59 -6.56
N HIS A 66 10.40 -2.45 -7.10
CA HIS A 66 10.84 -3.61 -7.89
C HIS A 66 11.64 -3.20 -9.12
N LYS A 67 11.23 -2.13 -9.83
CA LYS A 67 12.00 -1.58 -10.96
C LYS A 67 13.40 -1.14 -10.54
N ASN A 68 13.53 -0.41 -9.43
CA ASN A 68 14.82 0.05 -8.92
C ASN A 68 15.69 -1.10 -8.38
N LEU A 69 15.10 -2.11 -7.74
CA LEU A 69 15.82 -3.32 -7.34
C LEU A 69 16.42 -4.04 -8.57
N LYS A 70 15.66 -4.19 -9.65
CA LYS A 70 16.14 -4.78 -10.91
C LYS A 70 17.26 -3.97 -11.57
N ALA A 71 17.15 -2.63 -11.54
CA ALA A 71 18.07 -1.75 -12.26
C ALA A 71 19.35 -1.43 -11.48
N CYS A 72 19.25 -1.23 -10.16
CA CYS A 72 20.34 -0.71 -9.34
C CYS A 72 20.40 -1.30 -7.93
N ASN A 73 19.69 -2.40 -7.66
CA ASN A 73 19.66 -3.09 -6.36
C ASN A 73 19.32 -2.15 -5.18
N SER A 74 18.37 -1.24 -5.40
CA SER A 74 18.00 -0.22 -4.42
C SER A 74 16.50 -0.25 -4.12
N PHE A 75 16.16 -0.13 -2.84
CA PHE A 75 14.77 -0.06 -2.36
C PHE A 75 14.14 1.34 -2.51
N LEU A 76 14.69 2.20 -3.37
CA LEU A 76 14.09 3.50 -3.65
C LEU A 76 12.79 3.33 -4.46
N SER A 77 11.80 4.16 -4.15
CA SER A 77 10.61 4.30 -4.99
C SER A 77 10.68 5.61 -5.78
N ASP A 78 9.78 5.77 -6.75
CA ASP A 78 9.56 7.04 -7.44
C ASP A 78 8.85 8.02 -6.50
N GLN A 79 9.64 8.94 -5.96
CA GLN A 79 9.18 9.93 -5.00
C GLN A 79 8.09 10.86 -5.57
N LEU A 80 8.16 11.19 -6.86
CA LEU A 80 7.15 12.05 -7.50
C LEU A 80 5.85 11.29 -7.68
N ALA A 81 5.92 10.03 -8.13
CA ALA A 81 4.72 9.18 -8.27
C ALA A 81 3.99 8.97 -6.93
N VAL A 82 4.73 8.86 -5.82
CA VAL A 82 4.14 8.81 -4.47
C VAL A 82 3.41 10.12 -4.13
N TRP A 83 4.02 11.27 -4.37
CA TRP A 83 3.37 12.57 -4.10
C TRP A 83 2.17 12.84 -5.00
N ASP A 84 2.27 12.55 -6.29
CA ASP A 84 1.16 12.68 -7.24
C ASP A 84 -0.02 11.81 -6.81
N GLY A 85 0.26 10.57 -6.40
CA GLY A 85 -0.76 9.67 -5.87
C GLY A 85 -1.43 10.18 -4.59
N ILE A 86 -0.65 10.73 -3.64
CA ILE A 86 -1.21 11.36 -2.43
C ILE A 86 -2.09 12.55 -2.78
N ALA A 87 -1.65 13.41 -3.70
CA ALA A 87 -2.43 14.55 -4.16
C ALA A 87 -3.72 14.12 -4.88
N ASP A 88 -3.66 13.07 -5.71
CA ASP A 88 -4.82 12.46 -6.37
C ASP A 88 -5.83 11.93 -5.34
N GLN A 89 -5.35 11.24 -4.30
CA GLN A 89 -6.17 10.70 -3.23
C GLN A 89 -6.84 11.81 -2.41
N ALA A 90 -6.11 12.87 -2.05
CA ALA A 90 -6.66 14.02 -1.34
C ALA A 90 -7.78 14.70 -2.15
N ARG A 91 -7.55 14.92 -3.45
CA ARG A 91 -8.58 15.49 -4.35
C ARG A 91 -9.79 14.59 -4.51
N ALA A 92 -9.60 13.28 -4.67
CA ALA A 92 -10.70 12.33 -4.79
C ALA A 92 -11.59 12.32 -3.53
N ASN A 93 -10.97 12.51 -2.36
CA ASN A 93 -11.64 12.57 -1.07
C ASN A 93 -12.10 13.98 -0.67
N ARG A 94 -11.85 14.99 -1.52
CA ARG A 94 -12.18 16.40 -1.28
C ARG A 94 -11.60 16.94 0.02
N VAL A 95 -10.39 16.53 0.35
CA VAL A 95 -9.65 17.01 1.52
C VAL A 95 -8.63 18.05 1.07
N ASP A 96 -8.57 19.16 1.80
CA ASP A 96 -7.48 20.12 1.70
C ASP A 96 -6.33 19.67 2.61
N ALA A 97 -5.17 19.42 2.04
CA ALA A 97 -3.96 18.98 2.73
C ALA A 97 -2.86 20.03 2.47
N PRO A 98 -2.74 21.09 3.30
CA PRO A 98 -1.92 22.26 2.99
C PRO A 98 -0.44 21.94 2.77
N THR A 99 0.10 20.90 3.41
CA THR A 99 1.48 20.45 3.22
C THR A 99 1.59 19.25 2.26
N GLY A 100 0.48 18.82 1.67
CA GLY A 100 0.41 17.59 0.87
C GLY A 100 0.75 16.34 1.68
N ALA A 101 0.47 16.34 2.99
CA ALA A 101 0.66 15.18 3.85
C ALA A 101 -0.40 14.11 3.59
N MET A 102 0.02 12.87 3.38
CA MET A 102 -0.87 11.71 3.31
C MET A 102 -1.74 11.60 4.57
N ARG A 103 -1.11 11.81 5.73
CA ARG A 103 -1.75 11.77 7.04
C ARG A 103 -2.96 12.70 7.16
N ASP A 104 -2.90 13.90 6.59
CA ASP A 104 -4.02 14.87 6.65
C ASP A 104 -5.28 14.29 6.00
N THR A 105 -5.13 13.57 4.87
CA THR A 105 -6.26 12.94 4.18
C THR A 105 -6.81 11.76 4.98
N LEU A 106 -5.93 10.97 5.60
CA LEU A 106 -6.34 9.81 6.41
C LEU A 106 -7.04 10.24 7.70
N GLU A 107 -6.55 11.28 8.38
CA GLU A 107 -7.19 11.85 9.57
C GLU A 107 -8.55 12.47 9.24
N ALA A 108 -8.66 13.21 8.13
CA ALA A 108 -9.93 13.79 7.69
C ALA A 108 -11.00 12.73 7.31
N LYS A 109 -10.58 11.48 7.08
CA LYS A 109 -11.45 10.33 6.76
C LYS A 109 -11.47 9.27 7.84
N GLN A 110 -10.99 9.59 9.03
CA GLN A 110 -10.87 8.61 10.11
C GLN A 110 -12.22 8.05 10.53
N GLU A 111 -13.24 8.90 10.73
CA GLU A 111 -14.59 8.46 11.13
C GLU A 111 -15.21 7.53 10.09
N ASP A 112 -15.16 7.91 8.80
CA ASP A 112 -15.63 7.08 7.69
C ASP A 112 -14.95 5.70 7.74
N MET A 113 -13.62 5.65 7.90
CA MET A 113 -12.88 4.39 7.95
C MET A 113 -13.15 3.57 9.23
N ASP A 114 -13.35 4.22 10.37
CA ASP A 114 -13.68 3.56 11.65
C ASP A 114 -15.07 2.91 11.59
N ASP A 115 -16.04 3.56 10.96
CA ASP A 115 -17.37 2.99 10.70
C ASP A 115 -17.27 1.71 9.87
N PHE A 116 -16.52 1.74 8.76
CA PHE A 116 -16.28 0.55 7.95
C PHE A 116 -15.60 -0.58 8.74
N LEU A 117 -14.61 -0.25 9.59
CA LEU A 117 -13.87 -1.23 10.38
C LEU A 117 -14.79 -2.05 11.30
N THR A 118 -15.88 -1.47 11.81
CA THR A 118 -16.86 -2.19 12.64
C THR A 118 -17.50 -3.40 11.93
N HIS A 119 -17.53 -3.38 10.59
CA HIS A 119 -18.08 -4.44 9.76
C HIS A 119 -17.07 -5.54 9.41
N PHE A 120 -15.80 -5.37 9.77
CA PHE A 120 -14.73 -6.34 9.51
C PHE A 120 -14.09 -6.80 10.83
N PRO A 121 -14.82 -7.46 11.74
CA PRO A 121 -14.20 -8.01 12.94
C PRO A 121 -13.21 -9.11 12.58
N MET A 122 -12.13 -9.19 13.35
CA MET A 122 -11.12 -10.23 13.17
C MET A 122 -11.70 -11.61 13.50
N ILE A 123 -11.33 -12.61 12.70
CA ILE A 123 -11.71 -14.01 12.92
C ILE A 123 -10.58 -14.71 13.70
N SER A 124 -10.94 -15.63 14.60
CA SER A 124 -9.95 -16.41 15.35
C SER A 124 -9.00 -17.16 14.41
N GLY A 125 -7.69 -17.03 14.65
CA GLY A 125 -6.64 -17.64 13.82
C GLY A 125 -6.38 -16.93 12.50
N GLN A 126 -7.02 -15.79 12.22
CA GLN A 126 -6.78 -15.01 11.01
C GLN A 126 -5.37 -14.42 10.99
N ASN A 127 -4.68 -14.59 9.85
CA ASN A 127 -3.32 -14.10 9.64
C ASN A 127 -3.18 -13.30 8.33
N GLY A 128 -4.30 -13.00 7.68
CA GLY A 128 -4.33 -12.31 6.41
C GLY A 128 -5.74 -11.90 5.99
N LEU A 129 -5.80 -11.21 4.86
CA LEU A 129 -7.02 -10.76 4.23
C LEU A 129 -6.83 -10.69 2.71
N LEU A 130 -7.92 -10.89 1.97
CA LEU A 130 -8.02 -10.58 0.55
C LEU A 130 -9.25 -9.69 0.39
N VAL A 131 -9.05 -8.51 -0.18
CA VAL A 131 -10.09 -7.47 -0.26
C VAL A 131 -10.66 -7.38 -1.66
N MET A 132 -11.99 -7.29 -1.73
CA MET A 132 -12.72 -6.98 -2.94
C MET A 132 -13.55 -5.72 -2.77
N VAL A 133 -13.54 -4.87 -3.80
CA VAL A 133 -14.40 -3.68 -3.90
C VAL A 133 -15.20 -3.82 -5.18
N ASN A 134 -16.53 -3.67 -5.09
CA ASN A 134 -17.45 -3.82 -6.23
C ASN A 134 -17.25 -5.15 -6.99
N GLY A 135 -17.00 -6.24 -6.26
CA GLY A 135 -16.78 -7.58 -6.79
C GLY A 135 -15.50 -7.74 -7.61
N LYS A 136 -14.51 -6.86 -7.45
CA LYS A 136 -13.16 -6.96 -8.03
C LYS A 136 -12.14 -7.07 -6.90
N VAL A 137 -11.15 -7.93 -7.05
CA VAL A 137 -10.01 -8.00 -6.11
C VAL A 137 -9.21 -6.71 -6.20
N VAL A 138 -8.88 -6.14 -5.05
CA VAL A 138 -8.01 -4.96 -4.91
C VAL A 138 -6.61 -5.39 -4.47
N GLY A 139 -6.54 -6.30 -3.51
CA GLY A 139 -5.28 -6.87 -3.07
C GLY A 139 -5.45 -7.82 -1.89
N MET A 140 -4.32 -8.29 -1.39
CA MET A 140 -4.24 -9.13 -0.20
C MET A 140 -3.00 -8.79 0.62
N ASP A 141 -3.08 -9.04 1.92
CA ASP A 141 -1.96 -9.01 2.85
C ASP A 141 -2.01 -10.28 3.72
N MET A 142 -0.85 -10.87 3.99
CA MET A 142 -0.71 -12.00 4.92
C MET A 142 0.57 -11.83 5.75
N VAL A 143 0.49 -12.13 7.04
CA VAL A 143 1.58 -12.03 8.02
C VAL A 143 1.72 -13.39 8.71
N SER A 144 2.94 -13.85 8.98
CA SER A 144 3.16 -15.20 9.54
C SER A 144 2.49 -15.43 10.89
N ARG A 145 2.52 -14.43 11.78
CA ARG A 145 2.02 -14.53 13.15
C ARG A 145 0.65 -13.88 13.30
N THR A 146 -0.28 -14.63 13.88
CA THR A 146 -1.65 -14.19 14.18
C THR A 146 -1.68 -12.98 15.10
N GLU A 147 -0.79 -12.90 16.09
CA GLU A 147 -0.70 -11.79 17.03
C GLU A 147 -0.20 -10.50 16.34
N ALA A 148 0.77 -10.64 15.44
CA ALA A 148 1.26 -9.52 14.65
C ALA A 148 0.19 -9.04 13.67
N PHE A 149 -0.50 -9.96 13.00
CA PHE A 149 -1.64 -9.62 12.16
C PHE A 149 -2.74 -8.93 12.97
N ALA A 150 -3.02 -9.36 14.19
CA ALA A 150 -4.03 -8.75 15.05
C ALA A 150 -3.76 -7.26 15.31
N SER A 151 -2.49 -6.88 15.56
CA SER A 151 -2.08 -5.48 15.72
C SER A 151 -2.14 -4.68 14.42
N LEU A 152 -1.96 -5.34 13.26
CA LEU A 152 -1.96 -4.71 11.94
C LEU A 152 -3.34 -4.62 11.30
N HIS A 153 -4.24 -5.54 11.65
CA HIS A 153 -5.57 -5.71 11.09
C HIS A 153 -6.34 -4.38 10.94
N PRO A 154 -6.51 -3.54 11.99
CA PRO A 154 -7.25 -2.29 11.84
C PRO A 154 -6.59 -1.35 10.83
N LYS A 155 -5.25 -1.25 10.80
CA LYS A 155 -4.52 -0.37 9.88
C LYS A 155 -4.60 -0.87 8.43
N LEU A 156 -4.53 -2.19 8.23
CA LEU A 156 -4.65 -2.79 6.91
C LEU A 156 -6.06 -2.60 6.35
N ILE A 157 -7.11 -2.84 7.14
CA ILE A 157 -8.49 -2.57 6.70
C ILE A 157 -8.65 -1.10 6.30
N LYS A 158 -8.19 -0.15 7.13
CA LYS A 158 -8.21 1.29 6.81
C LYS A 158 -7.48 1.60 5.50
N SER A 159 -6.30 1.01 5.27
CA SER A 159 -5.55 1.16 4.01
C SER A 159 -6.37 0.74 2.78
N TYR A 160 -7.14 -0.34 2.85
CA TYR A 160 -8.00 -0.76 1.73
C TYR A 160 -9.29 0.06 1.63
N VAL A 161 -9.91 0.41 2.75
CA VAL A 161 -11.14 1.21 2.79
C VAL A 161 -10.91 2.59 2.19
N MET A 162 -9.74 3.20 2.43
CA MET A 162 -9.41 4.53 1.93
C MET A 162 -9.58 4.67 0.41
N ASP A 163 -9.23 3.64 -0.37
CA ASP A 163 -9.48 3.64 -1.82
C ASP A 163 -10.98 3.42 -2.14
N ALA A 164 -11.66 2.59 -1.35
CA ALA A 164 -13.06 2.25 -1.52
C ALA A 164 -14.04 3.41 -1.22
N LEU A 165 -13.66 4.37 -0.36
CA LEU A 165 -14.50 5.53 -0.02
C LEU A 165 -14.92 6.36 -1.24
N THR A 166 -14.10 6.36 -2.30
CA THR A 166 -14.34 7.14 -3.52
C THR A 166 -15.01 6.33 -4.64
N GLU A 167 -15.23 5.03 -4.42
CA GLU A 167 -15.84 4.14 -5.39
C GLU A 167 -17.37 4.21 -5.31
N LYS A 168 -18.04 4.36 -6.46
CA LYS A 168 -19.50 4.30 -6.51
C LYS A 168 -19.96 2.85 -6.32
N PRO A 169 -20.94 2.56 -5.44
CA PRO A 169 -21.48 1.22 -5.29
C PRO A 169 -22.00 0.66 -6.62
N ALA A 170 -21.47 -0.48 -7.04
CA ALA A 170 -21.93 -1.16 -8.24
C ALA A 170 -23.05 -2.15 -7.90
N LYS A 171 -24.26 -1.91 -8.39
CA LYS A 171 -25.39 -2.85 -8.21
C LYS A 171 -25.05 -4.22 -8.82
N GLY A 172 -25.35 -5.29 -8.09
CA GLY A 172 -25.26 -6.68 -8.58
C GLY A 172 -23.86 -7.29 -8.65
N LYS A 173 -22.82 -6.66 -8.08
CA LYS A 173 -21.46 -7.22 -8.02
C LYS A 173 -21.10 -7.70 -6.61
N ALA A 174 -21.47 -8.94 -6.29
CA ALA A 174 -21.06 -9.59 -5.06
C ALA A 174 -19.58 -10.02 -5.10
N ALA A 175 -18.98 -10.13 -3.91
CA ALA A 175 -17.74 -10.89 -3.74
C ALA A 175 -17.98 -12.35 -4.12
N SER A 176 -17.02 -12.98 -4.79
CA SER A 176 -17.13 -14.36 -5.28
C SER A 176 -15.84 -15.09 -4.96
N ARG A 177 -15.96 -16.31 -4.42
CA ARG A 177 -14.81 -17.13 -4.05
C ARG A 177 -13.98 -17.49 -5.29
N GLU A 178 -14.64 -17.72 -6.42
CA GLU A 178 -14.02 -18.02 -7.70
C GLU A 178 -13.07 -16.91 -8.16
N LYS A 179 -13.43 -15.64 -7.92
CA LYS A 179 -12.55 -14.50 -8.23
C LYS A 179 -11.35 -14.40 -7.29
N ALA A 180 -11.52 -14.76 -6.02
CA ALA A 180 -10.41 -14.83 -5.08
C ALA A 180 -9.44 -15.93 -5.50
N ASP A 181 -9.94 -17.12 -5.78
CA ASP A 181 -9.12 -18.27 -6.20
C ASP A 181 -8.40 -17.99 -7.53
N ALA A 182 -9.08 -17.33 -8.49
CA ALA A 182 -8.45 -16.90 -9.74
C ALA A 182 -7.31 -15.89 -9.52
N PHE A 183 -7.46 -14.96 -8.57
CA PHE A 183 -6.39 -14.02 -8.22
C PHE A 183 -5.20 -14.74 -7.57
N LEU A 184 -5.45 -15.69 -6.66
CA LEU A 184 -4.40 -16.50 -6.04
C LEU A 184 -3.66 -17.36 -7.08
N ALA A 185 -4.39 -17.97 -8.03
CA ALA A 185 -3.77 -18.70 -9.13
C ALA A 185 -2.90 -17.78 -10.00
N ALA A 186 -3.35 -16.56 -10.29
CA ALA A 186 -2.57 -15.59 -11.06
C ALA A 186 -1.31 -15.10 -10.34
N ILE A 187 -1.28 -15.11 -9.00
CA ILE A 187 -0.06 -14.84 -8.23
C ILE A 187 1.01 -15.90 -8.50
N LEU A 188 0.63 -17.18 -8.59
CA LEU A 188 1.57 -18.28 -8.85
C LEU A 188 2.23 -18.19 -10.23
N GLU A 189 1.57 -17.54 -11.19
CA GLU A 189 2.09 -17.29 -12.54
C GLU A 189 2.95 -16.02 -12.64
N CYS A 190 3.08 -15.25 -11.55
CA CYS A 190 3.88 -14.02 -11.58
C CYS A 190 5.37 -14.33 -11.68
N LYS A 191 6.09 -13.47 -12.42
CA LYS A 191 7.56 -13.53 -12.44
C LYS A 191 8.09 -13.12 -11.06
N GLU A 192 8.84 -14.02 -10.44
CA GLU A 192 9.48 -13.82 -9.15
C GLU A 192 10.94 -13.36 -9.31
N ASN A 193 11.36 -12.39 -8.50
CA ASN A 193 12.77 -12.00 -8.33
C ASN A 193 13.11 -11.88 -6.84
N ALA A 194 14.23 -12.44 -6.44
CA ALA A 194 14.68 -12.43 -5.05
C ALA A 194 15.90 -11.52 -4.86
N PHE A 195 15.85 -10.68 -3.84
CA PHE A 195 16.88 -9.71 -3.46
C PHE A 195 17.25 -9.90 -1.99
N ASP A 196 18.39 -9.36 -1.57
CA ASP A 196 18.73 -9.30 -0.15
C ASP A 196 17.84 -8.27 0.55
N SER A 197 17.29 -8.66 1.70
CA SER A 197 16.58 -7.72 2.56
C SER A 197 17.56 -6.81 3.30
N VAL A 198 17.08 -5.63 3.70
CA VAL A 198 17.83 -4.71 4.57
C VAL A 198 18.09 -5.33 5.95
N GLY A 199 17.15 -6.14 6.44
CA GLY A 199 17.23 -6.83 7.72
C GLY A 199 17.57 -8.31 7.55
N TYR A 200 16.87 -9.17 8.27
CA TYR A 200 16.89 -10.61 8.04
C TYR A 200 16.06 -11.01 6.83
N GLY A 201 16.48 -12.09 6.17
CA GLY A 201 15.72 -12.75 5.12
C GLY A 201 15.98 -12.20 3.72
N ARG A 202 15.11 -12.62 2.80
CA ARG A 202 15.15 -12.32 1.37
C ARG A 202 13.87 -11.60 0.99
N ASP A 203 14.02 -10.54 0.20
CA ASP A 203 12.91 -9.75 -0.32
C ASP A 203 12.56 -10.27 -1.72
N TYR A 204 11.38 -10.85 -1.86
CA TYR A 204 10.85 -11.35 -3.11
C TYR A 204 9.91 -10.31 -3.71
N ARG A 205 10.05 -10.09 -5.02
CA ARG A 205 9.21 -9.19 -5.80
C ARG A 205 8.55 -9.95 -6.93
N TYR A 206 7.28 -9.66 -7.15
CA TYR A 206 6.42 -10.36 -8.10
C TYR A 206 5.86 -9.40 -9.13
N GLU A 207 5.93 -9.79 -10.39
CA GLU A 207 5.37 -9.03 -11.51
C GLU A 207 4.60 -9.96 -12.46
N GLY A 208 3.29 -9.80 -12.51
CA GLY A 208 2.38 -10.44 -13.46
C GLY A 208 1.77 -9.42 -14.43
N GLN A 209 0.92 -9.84 -15.37
CA GLN A 209 0.29 -8.91 -16.33
C GLN A 209 -0.52 -7.80 -15.63
N LYS A 210 -1.23 -8.16 -14.56
CA LYS A 210 -2.13 -7.26 -13.82
C LYS A 210 -1.94 -7.38 -12.30
N ILE A 211 -0.78 -7.86 -11.87
CA ILE A 211 -0.46 -8.10 -10.45
C ILE A 211 0.95 -7.60 -10.20
N VAL A 212 1.12 -6.90 -9.08
CA VAL A 212 2.41 -6.62 -8.46
C VAL A 212 2.35 -7.05 -7.01
N GLY A 213 3.49 -7.45 -6.45
CA GLY A 213 3.53 -7.82 -5.05
C GLY A 213 4.93 -8.04 -4.53
N SER A 214 5.00 -8.28 -3.23
CA SER A 214 6.24 -8.60 -2.55
C SER A 214 6.02 -9.54 -1.39
N ALA A 215 7.06 -10.31 -1.06
CA ALA A 215 7.10 -11.13 0.15
C ALA A 215 8.46 -11.01 0.84
N LEU A 216 8.47 -10.87 2.16
CA LEU A 216 9.67 -11.03 2.97
C LEU A 216 9.70 -12.47 3.51
N VAL A 217 10.76 -13.21 3.19
CA VAL A 217 10.92 -14.60 3.63
C VAL A 217 12.19 -14.77 4.46
N HIS A 218 12.07 -15.39 5.63
CA HIS A 218 13.21 -15.72 6.49
C HIS A 218 13.03 -17.14 7.06
N ASN A 219 14.08 -17.96 7.00
CA ASN A 219 14.06 -19.37 7.44
C ASN A 219 12.86 -20.17 6.89
N SER A 220 12.60 -20.05 5.58
CA SER A 220 11.48 -20.69 4.89
C SER A 220 10.07 -20.29 5.38
N ILE A 221 9.97 -19.23 6.18
CA ILE A 221 8.71 -18.66 6.64
C ILE A 221 8.46 -17.34 5.90
N VAL A 222 7.29 -17.20 5.28
CA VAL A 222 6.84 -15.91 4.75
C VAL A 222 6.43 -15.02 5.91
N ILE A 223 7.25 -14.03 6.25
CA ILE A 223 7.02 -13.11 7.35
C ILE A 223 5.86 -12.17 7.04
N HIS A 224 5.85 -11.62 5.83
CA HIS A 224 4.76 -10.82 5.28
C HIS A 224 4.75 -10.96 3.77
N MET A 225 3.57 -10.98 3.18
CA MET A 225 3.38 -10.80 1.75
C MET A 225 2.23 -9.83 1.48
N ALA A 226 2.35 -9.08 0.40
CA ALA A 226 1.30 -8.20 -0.10
C ALA A 226 1.24 -8.27 -1.61
N PHE A 227 0.03 -8.42 -2.17
CA PHE A 227 -0.21 -8.44 -3.60
C PHE A 227 -1.35 -7.52 -3.96
N PHE A 228 -1.20 -6.80 -5.06
CA PHE A 228 -2.15 -5.79 -5.51
C PHE A 228 -2.56 -6.07 -6.94
N GLN A 229 -3.88 -6.00 -7.18
CA GLN A 229 -4.42 -6.01 -8.51
C GLN A 229 -4.19 -4.63 -9.13
N ILE A 230 -3.48 -4.58 -10.25
CA ILE A 230 -3.25 -3.36 -11.03
C ILE A 230 -3.91 -3.46 -12.40
N THR A 231 -4.14 -2.30 -13.01
CA THR A 231 -4.55 -2.17 -14.41
C THR A 231 -3.33 -2.14 -15.33
N GLU A 232 -3.53 -2.48 -16.61
CA GLU A 232 -2.45 -2.39 -17.61
C GLU A 232 -1.95 -0.95 -17.79
N ALA A 233 -2.82 0.05 -17.61
CA ALA A 233 -2.45 1.45 -17.65
C ALA A 233 -1.49 1.81 -16.49
N GLU A 234 -1.80 1.36 -15.28
CA GLU A 234 -0.92 1.55 -14.10
C GLU A 234 0.42 0.83 -14.28
N LYS A 235 0.44 -0.35 -14.93
CA LYS A 235 1.68 -1.07 -15.21
C LYS A 235 2.59 -0.35 -16.23
N SER A 236 2.01 0.31 -17.23
CA SER A 236 2.76 0.98 -18.30
C SER A 236 3.45 2.29 -17.87
N GLY A 237 3.38 2.66 -16.58
CA GLY A 237 4.02 3.86 -16.02
C GLY A 237 3.46 5.18 -16.56
N HIS A 238 2.36 5.14 -17.31
CA HIS A 238 1.71 6.34 -17.82
C HIS A 238 0.81 6.95 -16.75
N MET A 239 1.35 7.99 -16.12
CA MET A 239 0.63 8.97 -15.32
C MET A 239 -0.78 9.22 -15.85
N SER A 240 -1.77 9.13 -14.95
CA SER A 240 -3.15 9.59 -15.13
C SER A 240 -3.86 9.06 -16.38
N SER A 241 -4.76 8.08 -16.21
CA SER A 241 -5.63 7.63 -17.30
C SER A 241 -6.25 8.83 -18.03
N VAL A 242 -5.96 8.97 -19.33
CA VAL A 242 -6.52 9.99 -20.23
C VAL A 242 -8.06 9.95 -20.21
N ASN A 243 -8.64 8.81 -19.83
CA ASN A 243 -10.08 8.63 -19.63
C ASN A 243 -10.65 9.43 -18.44
N ARG A 244 -9.88 9.78 -17.41
CA ARG A 244 -10.35 10.71 -16.36
C ARG A 244 -10.41 12.15 -16.84
N ARG A 245 -9.57 12.58 -17.79
CA ARG A 245 -9.59 13.97 -18.30
C ARG A 245 -10.78 14.27 -19.23
N ARG A 246 -11.38 13.26 -19.88
CA ARG A 246 -12.56 13.48 -20.75
C ARG A 246 -13.84 13.76 -19.97
N ALA A 247 -13.97 13.28 -18.73
CA ALA A 247 -15.14 13.56 -17.90
C ALA A 247 -15.22 15.01 -17.39
N TYR A 248 -14.15 15.81 -17.53
CA TYR A 248 -14.08 17.20 -17.08
C TYR A 248 -14.18 18.25 -18.21
N ARG A 249 -14.56 17.85 -19.43
CA ARG A 249 -14.75 18.78 -20.57
C ARG A 249 -16.19 18.96 -21.01
N THR A 250 -17.16 18.46 -20.25
CA THR A 250 -18.59 18.73 -20.50
C THR A 250 -19.22 19.29 -19.23
N ASN A 251 -19.10 20.60 -19.05
CA ASN A 251 -20.25 21.48 -18.88
C ASN A 251 -19.79 22.94 -19.11
N PRO A 252 -20.53 23.72 -19.93
CA PRO A 252 -20.23 25.12 -20.20
C PRO A 252 -20.45 26.03 -18.98
#